data_AF-A0A925F3U9-F1
#
_entry.id   AF-A0A925F3U9-F1
#
_cell.length_a   1.000
_cell.length_b   1.000
_cell.length_c   1.000
_cell.angle_alpha   90.00
_cell.angle_beta   90.00
_cell.angle_gamma   90.00
#
_symmetry.space_group_name_H-M   'P 1'
#
loop_
_entity.id
_entity.type
_entity.pdbx_description
1 polymer ?
#
loop_
_entity_poly.entity_id
_entity_poly.type
_entity_poly.pdbx_seq_one_letter_code
_entity_poly.pdbx_strand_id
1 'polypeptide(L)'
;MNWEVISNERSSLQEYRLIDNNDCKVVIKYNPRHLSARITCGNHHRLVYLESAGSLSGKTIFKNEYGMEVGNLLLDKFNPREAGTILIDTKKYLYQLHTNLSAELVIYDTDLQKPFASCSIPLNKTNSFSVLSTHSNSIDINCCIWGFCWFLFLPAVKENTLKLASADF
;
A
#
# COMPACT_ATOMS: atom_id res chain seq x y z
N MET A 1 2.91 4.68 12.00
CA MET A 1 3.71 3.80 11.11
C MET A 1 4.26 4.59 9.94
N ASN A 2 5.49 4.31 9.52
CA ASN A 2 6.17 5.00 8.42
C ASN A 2 6.85 4.00 7.48
N TRP A 3 6.70 4.21 6.18
CA TRP A 3 7.46 3.47 5.18
C TRP A 3 8.87 4.05 5.01
N GLU A 4 9.86 3.18 4.91
CA GLU A 4 11.25 3.50 4.66
C GLU A 4 11.75 2.76 3.42
N VAL A 5 12.51 3.45 2.57
CA VAL A 5 13.19 2.85 1.41
C VAL A 5 14.58 2.40 1.85
N ILE A 6 14.89 1.13 1.68
CA ILE A 6 16.18 0.54 2.11
C ILE A 6 17.11 0.33 0.92
N SER A 7 16.56 0.04 -0.26
CA SER A 7 17.33 -0.21 -1.47
C SER A 7 17.75 1.08 -2.16
N ASN A 8 18.98 1.12 -2.67
CA ASN A 8 19.43 2.18 -3.57
C ASN A 8 18.76 2.07 -4.95
N GLU A 9 18.62 3.19 -5.67
CA GLU A 9 17.99 3.28 -7.00
C GLU A 9 18.59 2.34 -8.06
N ARG A 10 19.83 1.88 -7.86
CA ARG A 10 20.54 0.97 -8.78
C ARG A 10 20.28 -0.51 -8.49
N SER A 11 19.51 -0.83 -7.45
CA SER A 11 19.19 -2.21 -7.12
C SER A 11 18.18 -2.80 -8.11
N SER A 12 18.39 -4.05 -8.50
CA SER A 12 17.41 -4.80 -9.30
C SER A 12 16.13 -5.14 -8.52
N LEU A 13 16.18 -5.03 -7.19
CA LEU A 13 15.07 -5.20 -6.27
C LEU A 13 14.94 -3.97 -5.39
N GLN A 14 13.74 -3.41 -5.33
CA GLN A 14 13.42 -2.34 -4.40
C GLN A 14 12.94 -2.94 -3.07
N GLU A 15 13.49 -2.48 -1.95
CA GLU A 15 13.10 -2.92 -0.61
C GLU A 15 12.50 -1.76 0.18
N TYR A 16 11.29 -2.00 0.69
CA TYR A 16 10.55 -1.06 1.53
C TYR A 16 10.25 -1.72 2.88
N ARG A 17 10.28 -0.93 3.95
CA ARG A 17 9.96 -1.41 5.30
C ARG A 17 8.93 -0.51 5.95
N LEU A 18 7.89 -1.10 6.55
CA LEU A 18 6.95 -0.39 7.40
C LEU A 18 7.46 -0.48 8.84
N ILE A 19 7.82 0.66 9.40
CA ILE A 19 8.29 0.79 10.76
C ILE A 19 7.15 1.34 11.64
N ASP A 20 7.03 0.79 12.84
CA ASP A 20 6.14 1.28 13.88
C ASP A 20 6.82 1.14 15.23
N ASN A 21 7.04 2.25 15.93
CA ASN A 21 7.76 2.29 17.22
C ASN A 21 9.12 1.56 17.20
N ASN A 22 9.92 1.80 16.16
CA ASN A 22 11.21 1.12 15.89
C ASN A 22 11.14 -0.38 15.55
N ASP A 23 9.95 -0.97 15.50
CA ASP A 23 9.76 -2.34 15.04
C ASP A 23 9.43 -2.37 13.55
N CYS A 24 10.07 -3.28 12.83
CA CYS A 24 9.69 -3.57 11.45
C CYS A 24 8.45 -4.47 11.42
N LYS A 25 7.31 -3.93 10.96
CA LYS A 25 6.05 -4.66 10.84
C LYS A 25 5.90 -5.35 9.48
N VAL A 26 6.38 -4.71 8.41
CA VAL A 26 6.28 -5.23 7.04
C VAL A 26 7.58 -5.01 6.29
N VAL A 27 7.99 -6.00 5.50
CA VAL A 27 9.05 -5.88 4.49
C VAL A 27 8.46 -6.19 3.12
N ILE A 28 8.64 -5.29 2.16
CA ILE A 28 8.30 -5.49 0.76
C ILE A 28 9.60 -5.59 -0.03
N LYS A 29 9.73 -6.65 -0.82
CA LYS A 29 10.75 -6.77 -1.86
C LYS A 29 10.06 -6.77 -3.21
N TYR A 30 10.16 -5.67 -3.93
CA TYR A 30 9.56 -5.46 -5.23
C TYR A 30 10.60 -5.66 -6.34
N ASN A 31 10.20 -6.40 -7.38
CA ASN A 31 10.99 -6.62 -8.58
C ASN A 31 10.32 -5.90 -9.77
N PRO A 32 10.85 -4.74 -10.20
CA PRO A 32 10.27 -3.97 -11.29
C PRO A 32 10.27 -4.71 -12.63
N ARG A 33 11.24 -5.62 -12.86
CA ARG A 33 11.33 -6.36 -14.13
C ARG A 33 10.24 -7.41 -14.27
N HIS A 34 9.88 -8.05 -13.16
CA HIS A 34 8.86 -9.10 -13.13
C HIS A 34 7.49 -8.59 -12.66
N LEU A 35 7.38 -7.30 -12.34
CA LEU A 35 6.19 -6.68 -11.75
C LEU A 35 5.66 -7.51 -10.57
N SER A 36 6.55 -7.97 -9.70
CA SER A 36 6.20 -8.87 -8.61
C SER A 36 6.70 -8.34 -7.27
N ALA A 37 5.87 -8.40 -6.24
CA ALA A 37 6.22 -8.00 -4.89
C ALA A 37 6.09 -9.19 -3.93
N ARG A 38 7.15 -9.44 -3.15
CA ARG A 38 7.08 -10.33 -1.98
C ARG A 38 6.89 -9.47 -0.74
N ILE A 39 5.80 -9.72 -0.02
CA ILE A 39 5.44 -9.03 1.22
C ILE A 39 5.68 -10.01 2.36
N THR A 40 6.32 -9.55 3.42
CA THR A 40 6.61 -10.33 4.63
C THR A 40 6.14 -9.57 5.84
N CYS A 41 5.36 -10.23 6.69
CA CYS A 41 4.91 -9.75 7.99
C CYS A 41 5.09 -10.88 9.02
N GLY A 42 6.09 -10.80 9.88
CA GLY A 42 6.47 -11.90 10.77
C GLY A 42 6.73 -13.18 9.98
N ASN A 43 6.00 -14.25 10.31
CA ASN A 43 6.08 -15.56 9.63
C ASN A 43 5.13 -15.70 8.42
N HIS A 44 4.40 -14.63 8.08
CA HIS A 44 3.50 -14.62 6.93
C HIS A 44 4.20 -14.00 5.72
N HIS A 45 4.07 -14.68 4.59
CA HIS A 45 4.61 -14.22 3.31
C HIS A 45 3.54 -14.28 2.24
N ARG A 46 3.50 -13.28 1.36
CA ARG A 46 2.64 -13.28 0.17
C ARG A 46 3.44 -12.80 -1.04
N LEU A 47 3.42 -13.57 -2.10
CA LEU A 47 3.90 -13.15 -3.41
C LEU A 47 2.71 -12.65 -4.22
N VAL A 48 2.84 -11.46 -4.81
CA VAL A 48 1.84 -10.91 -5.73
C VAL A 48 2.49 -10.44 -7.01
N TYR A 49 1.77 -10.59 -8.11
CA TYR A 49 2.09 -10.04 -9.42
C TYR A 49 1.17 -8.86 -9.70
N LEU A 50 1.73 -7.78 -10.23
CA LEU A 50 1.05 -6.52 -10.46
C LEU A 50 0.76 -6.37 -11.95
N GLU A 51 -0.47 -6.00 -12.25
CA GLU A 51 -0.92 -5.75 -13.62
C GLU A 51 -1.69 -4.43 -13.68
N SER A 52 -1.30 -3.54 -14.59
CA SER A 52 -2.07 -2.32 -14.84
C SER A 52 -3.23 -2.64 -15.77
N ALA A 53 -4.47 -2.41 -15.35
CA ALA A 53 -5.65 -2.65 -16.17
C ALA A 53 -5.89 -1.48 -17.15
N GLY A 54 -4.98 -1.31 -18.11
CA GLY A 54 -5.01 -0.24 -19.12
C GLY A 54 -4.55 1.13 -18.59
N SER A 55 -3.94 1.94 -19.46
CA SER A 55 -3.29 3.20 -19.06
C SER A 55 -4.27 4.27 -18.56
N LEU A 56 -5.55 4.22 -18.96
CA LEU A 56 -6.53 5.23 -18.57
C LEU A 56 -7.21 4.95 -17.22
N SER A 57 -7.40 3.70 -16.82
CA SER A 57 -8.25 3.35 -15.67
C SER A 57 -7.66 3.75 -14.32
N GLY A 58 -6.33 3.85 -14.20
CA GLY A 58 -5.68 4.00 -12.89
C GLY A 58 -5.87 2.78 -11.98
N LYS A 59 -6.27 1.63 -12.54
CA LYS A 59 -6.49 0.38 -11.82
C LYS A 59 -5.24 -0.49 -11.89
N THR A 60 -4.79 -0.95 -10.73
CA THR A 60 -3.74 -1.97 -10.57
C THR A 60 -4.35 -3.23 -9.98
N ILE A 61 -4.19 -4.35 -10.65
CA ILE A 61 -4.65 -5.68 -10.24
C ILE A 61 -3.49 -6.42 -9.58
N PHE A 62 -3.79 -7.10 -8.47
CA PHE A 62 -2.86 -7.97 -7.77
C PHE A 62 -3.28 -9.42 -7.99
N LYS A 63 -2.36 -10.23 -8.50
CA LYS A 63 -2.55 -11.66 -8.75
C LYS A 63 -1.66 -12.51 -7.86
N ASN A 64 -2.13 -13.67 -7.45
CA ASN A 64 -1.30 -14.66 -6.77
C ASN A 64 -0.39 -15.41 -7.74
N GLU A 65 0.40 -16.35 -7.24
CA GLU A 65 1.30 -17.22 -7.99
C GLU A 65 0.61 -18.12 -9.03
N TYR A 66 -0.70 -18.30 -8.92
CA TYR A 66 -1.53 -19.04 -9.87
C TYR A 66 -2.21 -18.13 -10.91
N GLY A 67 -1.93 -16.82 -10.89
CA GLY A 67 -2.52 -15.84 -11.80
C GLY A 67 -3.95 -15.42 -11.45
N MET A 68 -4.49 -15.84 -10.30
CA MET A 68 -5.83 -15.46 -9.85
C MET A 68 -5.80 -14.08 -9.20
N GLU A 69 -6.77 -13.21 -9.51
CA GLU A 69 -6.92 -11.91 -8.87
C GLU A 69 -7.22 -12.09 -7.38
N VAL A 70 -6.38 -11.49 -6.53
CA VAL A 70 -6.57 -11.42 -5.08
C VAL A 70 -7.01 -10.04 -4.60
N GLY A 71 -6.99 -9.06 -5.50
CA GLY A 71 -7.53 -7.74 -5.26
C GLY A 71 -7.04 -6.70 -6.26
N ASN A 72 -7.41 -5.45 -6.02
CA ASN A 72 -7.03 -4.34 -6.87
C ASN A 72 -6.99 -3.02 -6.10
N LEU A 73 -6.23 -2.09 -6.65
CA LEU A 73 -6.25 -0.67 -6.30
C LEU A 73 -6.83 0.09 -7.48
N LEU A 74 -7.74 1.02 -7.20
CA LEU A 74 -8.28 1.95 -8.18
C LEU A 74 -8.02 3.36 -7.68
N LEU A 75 -7.31 4.16 -8.45
CA LEU A 75 -7.17 5.59 -8.21
C LEU A 75 -8.27 6.36 -8.94
N ASP A 76 -8.99 7.22 -8.22
CA ASP A 76 -9.94 8.14 -8.83
C ASP A 76 -9.20 9.37 -9.37
N LYS A 77 -8.80 9.28 -10.65
CA LYS A 77 -8.05 10.34 -11.34
C LYS A 77 -8.78 11.68 -11.44
N PHE A 78 -10.11 11.68 -11.29
CA PHE A 78 -10.93 12.89 -11.39
C PHE A 78 -11.18 13.54 -10.03
N ASN A 79 -10.70 12.92 -8.94
CA ASN A 79 -10.86 13.44 -7.59
C ASN A 79 -9.67 14.32 -7.21
N PRO A 80 -9.89 15.60 -6.82
CA PRO A 80 -8.81 16.50 -6.42
C PRO A 80 -8.10 16.07 -5.12
N ARG A 81 -8.62 15.07 -4.40
CA ARG A 81 -8.09 14.61 -3.11
C ARG A 81 -7.16 13.39 -3.21
N GLU A 82 -6.76 12.98 -4.42
CA GLU A 82 -5.94 11.78 -4.66
C GLU A 82 -6.48 10.55 -3.90
N ALA A 83 -7.80 10.36 -4.00
CA ALA A 83 -8.52 9.30 -3.32
C ALA A 83 -8.73 8.09 -4.26
N GLY A 84 -8.98 6.93 -3.67
CA GLY A 84 -9.23 5.73 -4.42
C GLY A 84 -9.87 4.62 -3.59
N THR A 85 -9.97 3.45 -4.20
CA THR A 85 -10.55 2.27 -3.55
C THR A 85 -9.59 1.09 -3.57
N ILE A 86 -9.62 0.30 -2.51
CA ILE A 86 -8.84 -0.92 -2.34
C ILE A 86 -9.82 -2.07 -2.26
N LEU A 87 -9.62 -3.12 -3.06
CA LEU A 87 -10.34 -4.38 -2.93
C LEU A 87 -9.35 -5.46 -2.53
N ILE A 88 -9.55 -6.12 -1.38
CA ILE A 88 -8.73 -7.25 -0.90
C ILE A 88 -9.65 -8.36 -0.44
N ASP A 89 -9.47 -9.58 -0.98
CA ASP A 89 -10.17 -10.79 -0.53
C ASP A 89 -11.69 -10.52 -0.32
N THR A 90 -12.32 -9.87 -1.30
CA THR A 90 -13.73 -9.40 -1.38
C THR A 90 -14.15 -8.18 -0.53
N LYS A 91 -13.29 -7.61 0.31
CA LYS A 91 -13.59 -6.40 1.08
C LYS A 91 -13.11 -5.15 0.38
N LYS A 92 -13.99 -4.15 0.31
CA LYS A 92 -13.70 -2.84 -0.28
C LYS A 92 -13.42 -1.82 0.81
N TYR A 93 -12.35 -1.06 0.63
CA TYR A 93 -11.93 0.05 1.47
C TYR A 93 -11.76 1.31 0.61
N LEU A 94 -11.80 2.47 1.26
CA LEU A 94 -11.42 3.73 0.65
C LEU A 94 -10.04 4.12 1.14
N TYR A 95 -9.26 4.80 0.30
CA TYR A 95 -8.01 5.40 0.73
C TYR A 95 -7.89 6.83 0.20
N GLN A 96 -7.11 7.63 0.92
CA GLN A 96 -6.76 8.98 0.52
C GLN A 96 -5.26 9.21 0.72
N LEU A 97 -4.62 9.81 -0.29
CA LEU A 97 -3.23 10.25 -0.22
C LEU A 97 -3.20 11.76 0.07
N HIS A 98 -2.64 12.13 1.20
CA HIS A 98 -2.41 13.53 1.57
C HIS A 98 -0.98 13.89 1.23
N THR A 99 -0.77 14.65 0.15
CA THR A 99 0.56 15.02 -0.38
C THR A 99 1.17 16.27 0.27
N ASN A 100 0.83 16.54 1.54
CA ASN A 100 1.48 17.61 2.31
C ASN A 100 2.96 17.26 2.61
N LEU A 101 3.67 18.07 3.40
CA LEU A 101 5.12 17.99 3.72
C LEU A 101 5.70 16.57 3.90
N SER A 102 4.88 15.61 4.32
CA SER A 102 5.09 14.16 4.18
C SER A 102 3.84 13.52 3.54
N ALA A 103 3.99 12.65 2.54
CA ALA A 103 2.84 11.93 2.00
C ALA A 103 2.25 11.01 3.08
N GLU A 104 0.99 11.22 3.43
CA GLU A 104 0.26 10.36 4.37
C GLU A 104 -0.81 9.57 3.60
N LEU A 105 -0.80 8.26 3.79
CA LEU A 105 -1.86 7.36 3.35
C LEU A 105 -2.83 7.15 4.51
N VAL A 106 -4.11 7.40 4.26
CA VAL A 106 -5.19 7.12 5.21
C VAL A 106 -6.14 6.12 4.57
N ILE A 107 -6.47 5.05 5.30
CA ILE A 107 -7.43 4.01 4.89
C ILE A 107 -8.70 4.19 5.71
N TYR A 108 -9.84 3.99 5.06
CA TYR A 108 -11.18 4.04 5.65
C TYR A 108 -11.96 2.76 5.32
N ASP A 109 -12.83 2.32 6.23
CA ASP A 109 -13.61 1.07 6.09
C ASP A 109 -14.71 1.21 5.03
N THR A 110 -15.76 1.97 5.33
CA THR A 110 -16.93 2.12 4.44
C THR A 110 -17.24 3.57 4.06
N ASP A 111 -16.91 4.52 4.93
CA ASP A 111 -17.10 5.96 4.71
C ASP A 111 -15.82 6.74 5.04
N LEU A 112 -15.68 7.93 4.46
CA LEU A 112 -14.53 8.80 4.71
C LEU A 112 -14.62 9.53 6.07
N GLN A 113 -15.49 9.10 7.00
CA GLN A 113 -15.70 9.82 8.25
C GLN A 113 -14.74 9.37 9.35
N LYS A 114 -14.48 8.07 9.46
CA LYS A 114 -13.57 7.53 10.48
C LYS A 114 -12.37 6.82 9.84
N PRO A 115 -11.14 7.33 10.04
CA PRO A 115 -9.94 6.64 9.57
C PRO A 115 -9.82 5.29 10.28
N PHE A 116 -9.60 4.24 9.50
CA PHE A 116 -9.32 2.90 9.99
C PHE A 116 -7.84 2.75 10.37
N ALA A 117 -6.94 3.28 9.54
CA ALA A 117 -5.51 3.27 9.78
C ALA A 117 -4.81 4.34 8.93
N SER A 118 -3.63 4.79 9.34
CA SER A 118 -2.77 5.66 8.53
C SER A 118 -1.29 5.27 8.59
N CYS A 119 -0.56 5.60 7.52
CA CYS A 119 0.89 5.48 7.48
C CYS A 119 1.52 6.55 6.58
N SER A 120 2.74 6.95 6.89
CA SER A 120 3.52 7.85 6.03
C SER A 120 4.20 7.08 4.90
N ILE A 121 4.17 7.62 3.69
CA ILE A 121 4.85 7.09 2.50
C ILE A 121 6.05 8.01 2.19
N PRO A 122 7.24 7.46 1.92
CA PRO A 122 8.40 8.26 1.54
C PRO A 122 8.15 8.88 0.16
N LEU A 123 8.12 10.21 0.10
CA LEU A 123 8.19 10.94 -1.17
C LEU A 123 9.65 11.01 -1.60
N ASN A 124 9.99 10.44 -2.75
CA ASN A 124 11.27 10.73 -3.37
C ASN A 124 11.35 12.23 -3.65
N LYS A 125 12.46 12.87 -3.21
CA LYS A 125 12.68 14.34 -3.17
C LYS A 125 12.55 15.09 -4.51
N THR A 126 12.19 14.41 -5.60
CA THR A 126 12.27 14.98 -6.95
C THR A 126 10.94 15.38 -7.59
N ASN A 127 9.75 15.02 -7.09
CA ASN A 127 8.50 15.47 -7.74
C ASN A 127 7.29 15.58 -6.82
N SER A 128 7.27 16.63 -6.02
CA SER A 128 6.05 17.19 -5.42
C SER A 128 5.24 17.94 -6.50
N PHE A 129 4.48 17.21 -7.33
CA PHE A 129 3.23 17.70 -7.97
C PHE A 129 2.49 16.65 -8.83
N SER A 130 3.05 15.46 -9.07
CA SER A 130 2.34 14.41 -9.81
C SER A 130 2.87 13.01 -9.48
N VAL A 131 2.72 12.61 -8.22
CA VAL A 131 3.21 11.33 -7.68
C VAL A 131 2.59 10.11 -8.39
N LEU A 132 1.46 10.30 -9.09
CA LEU A 132 0.69 9.25 -9.75
C LEU A 132 0.71 9.33 -11.29
N SER A 133 1.43 10.27 -11.89
CA SER A 133 1.45 10.50 -13.36
C SER A 133 2.50 9.69 -14.12
N THR A 134 3.54 9.22 -13.44
CA THR A 134 4.62 8.43 -14.03
C THR A 134 4.44 6.95 -13.70
N HIS A 135 4.34 6.12 -14.73
CA HIS A 135 3.96 4.70 -14.64
C HIS A 135 4.83 3.86 -13.68
N SER A 136 6.08 4.26 -13.41
CA SER A 136 6.99 3.57 -12.47
C SER A 136 6.75 3.95 -11.02
N ASN A 137 6.58 5.26 -10.73
CA ASN A 137 6.41 5.76 -9.36
C ASN A 137 5.05 5.36 -8.76
N SER A 138 4.03 5.18 -9.61
CA SER A 138 2.71 4.73 -9.16
C SER A 138 2.73 3.27 -8.67
N ILE A 139 3.56 2.41 -9.26
CA ILE A 139 3.59 0.98 -8.91
C ILE A 139 4.27 0.76 -7.54
N ASP A 140 5.33 1.50 -7.24
CA ASP A 140 6.02 1.43 -5.95
C ASP A 140 5.08 1.82 -4.79
N ILE A 141 4.28 2.87 -5.00
CA ILE A 141 3.27 3.33 -4.04
C ILE A 141 2.14 2.31 -3.93
N ASN A 142 1.67 1.75 -5.05
CA ASN A 142 0.67 0.69 -5.05
C ASN A 142 1.14 -0.54 -4.26
N CYS A 143 2.42 -0.90 -4.35
CA CYS A 143 3.01 -1.95 -3.52
C CYS A 143 2.94 -1.61 -2.02
N CYS A 144 3.30 -0.37 -1.64
CA CYS A 144 3.26 0.07 -0.24
C CYS A 144 1.82 0.09 0.31
N ILE A 145 0.87 0.63 -0.46
CA ILE A 145 -0.56 0.63 -0.10
C ILE A 145 -1.03 -0.81 0.11
N TRP A 146 -0.77 -1.69 -0.86
CA TRP A 146 -1.18 -3.08 -0.79
C TRP A 146 -0.55 -3.83 0.38
N GLY A 147 0.75 -3.65 0.62
CA GLY A 147 1.45 -4.27 1.73
C GLY A 147 0.96 -3.81 3.09
N PHE A 148 0.64 -2.51 3.23
CA PHE A 148 0.04 -1.97 4.44
C PHE A 148 -1.34 -2.57 4.69
N CYS A 149 -2.19 -2.62 3.67
CA CYS A 149 -3.52 -3.20 3.79
C CYS A 149 -3.47 -4.68 4.14
N TRP A 150 -2.60 -5.45 3.45
CA TRP A 150 -2.47 -6.86 3.73
C TRP A 150 -2.04 -7.10 5.18
N PHE A 151 -1.09 -6.32 5.69
CA PHE A 151 -0.70 -6.33 7.10
C PHE A 151 -1.89 -6.08 8.04
N LEU A 152 -2.66 -5.01 7.83
CA LEU A 152 -3.82 -4.70 8.65
C LEU A 152 -4.89 -5.80 8.65
N PHE A 153 -4.99 -6.55 7.55
CA PHE A 153 -6.01 -7.59 7.38
C PHE A 153 -5.57 -8.99 7.74
N LEU A 154 -4.30 -9.20 8.08
CA LEU A 154 -3.82 -10.46 8.67
C LEU A 154 -4.62 -10.77 9.93
N PRO A 155 -5.11 -12.02 10.11
CA PRO A 155 -5.87 -12.42 11.29
C PRO A 155 -5.16 -12.08 12.61
N ALA A 156 -3.83 -12.30 12.66
CA ALA A 156 -3.00 -12.02 13.83
C ALA A 156 -2.88 -10.52 14.19
N VAL A 157 -3.10 -9.63 13.22
CA VAL A 157 -3.06 -8.17 13.46
C VAL A 157 -4.42 -7.68 13.95
N LYS A 158 -5.53 -8.21 13.41
CA LYS A 158 -6.90 -7.89 13.84
C LYS A 158 -7.13 -8.13 15.33
N GLU A 159 -6.55 -9.19 15.90
CA GLU A 159 -6.64 -9.48 17.33
C GLU A 159 -5.93 -8.44 18.21
N ASN A 160 -4.91 -7.75 17.70
CA ASN A 160 -4.16 -6.74 18.43
C ASN A 160 -4.72 -5.32 18.23
N THR A 161 -5.25 -4.99 17.04
CA THR A 161 -5.94 -3.70 16.81
C THR A 161 -7.28 -3.62 17.56
N LEU A 162 -8.00 -4.73 17.69
CA LEU A 162 -9.21 -4.78 18.53
C LEU A 162 -8.91 -4.56 20.02
N LYS A 163 -7.75 -5.04 20.50
CA LYS A 163 -7.29 -4.79 21.87
C LYS A 163 -6.90 -3.34 22.12
N LEU A 164 -6.28 -2.68 21.14
CA LEU A 164 -5.96 -1.25 21.23
C LEU A 164 -7.23 -0.39 21.29
N ALA A 165 -8.26 -0.73 20.50
CA ALA A 165 -9.54 0.00 20.49
C ALA A 165 -10.40 -0.27 21.75
N SER A 166 -10.16 -1.35 22.48
CA SER A 166 -10.88 -1.69 23.71
C SER A 166 -10.20 -1.21 24.99
N ALA A 167 -8.98 -0.67 24.91
CA ALA A 167 -8.22 -0.17 26.06
C ALA A 167 -8.52 1.30 26.41
N ASP A 168 -9.32 1.98 25.59
CA ASP A 168 -9.75 3.38 25.78
C ASP A 168 -11.18 3.47 26.36
N PHE A 169 -11.46 2.73 27.44
CA PHE A 169 -12.67 2.91 28.27
C PHE A 169 -12.34 2.97 29.75
#